data_AF-N8YA86-F1
#
_entry.id   AF-N8YA86-F1
#
_cell.length_a   1.000
_cell.length_b   1.000
_cell.length_c   1.000
_cell.angle_alpha   90.00
_cell.angle_beta   90.00
_cell.angle_gamma   90.00
#
_symmetry.space_group_name_H-M   'P 1'
#
loop_
_entity.id
_entity.type
_entity.pdbx_description
1 polymer ?
#
loop_
_entity_poly.entity_id
_entity_poly.type
_entity_poly.pdbx_seq_one_letter_code
_entity_poly.pdbx_strand_id
1 'polypeptide(L)'
;MARKQLTLQQWLEKDQTLKSLFLEHECNKEQALLQIAKLPDGRLQIQPIETMTHPLLVAEITNQWVLLINEEYFVDLKNRFRNFKYSRKNYSNVRKQFYLTSYTAKRMETLTEKLKLKTEAECLEFLMNTYEAKQTLPPPYKQKLYEKDIIIEELNQRIKALDKMLYIKQLQVRKQDEVIQNHLINELINSKITINELTNTPLQDASEIQKLKLKFLKEIQKDIQLEQIKYTSLNQISFETFGDQ
;
A
#
# COMPACT_ATOMS: atom_id res chain seq x y z
N MET A 1 55.10 -37.42 -7.74
CA MET A 1 54.86 -36.06 -7.19
C MET A 1 53.79 -36.16 -6.12
N ALA A 2 54.13 -35.92 -4.85
CA ALA A 2 53.16 -35.96 -3.76
C ALA A 2 52.13 -34.82 -3.97
N ARG A 3 50.85 -35.16 -4.12
CA ARG A 3 49.77 -34.15 -4.16
C ARG A 3 49.83 -33.34 -2.87
N LYS A 4 49.94 -32.00 -2.96
CA LYS A 4 49.82 -31.10 -1.81
C LYS A 4 48.57 -31.47 -1.02
N GLN A 5 48.72 -31.81 0.26
CA GLN A 5 47.58 -32.03 1.15
C GLN A 5 46.82 -30.71 1.31
N LEU A 6 45.52 -30.76 1.02
CA LEU A 6 44.62 -29.62 1.11
C LEU A 6 44.18 -29.48 2.58
N THR A 7 44.38 -28.31 3.19
CA THR A 7 43.93 -28.03 4.56
C THR A 7 42.41 -27.92 4.64
N LEU A 8 41.83 -28.04 5.85
CA LEU A 8 40.38 -27.90 6.07
C LEU A 8 39.85 -26.55 5.58
N GLN A 9 40.56 -25.45 5.91
CA GLN A 9 40.21 -24.10 5.47
C GLN A 9 40.24 -23.98 3.94
N GLN A 10 41.32 -24.44 3.29
CA GLN A 10 41.44 -24.43 1.82
C GLN A 10 40.40 -25.31 1.13
N TRP A 11 39.91 -26.34 1.81
CA TRP A 11 38.80 -27.14 1.31
C TRP A 11 37.50 -26.36 1.38
N LEU A 12 37.18 -25.70 2.49
CA LEU A 12 35.93 -24.92 2.63
C LEU A 12 35.86 -23.70 1.72
N GLU A 13 36.99 -23.04 1.44
CA GLU A 13 37.05 -21.88 0.55
C GLU A 13 36.59 -22.19 -0.88
N LYS A 14 36.78 -23.43 -1.35
CA LYS A 14 36.31 -23.85 -2.67
C LYS A 14 34.85 -24.26 -2.60
N ASP A 15 34.01 -23.78 -3.50
CA ASP A 15 32.58 -24.15 -3.53
C ASP A 15 31.88 -23.96 -2.18
N GLN A 16 32.23 -22.88 -1.47
CA GLN A 16 31.80 -22.58 -0.10
C GLN A 16 30.29 -22.75 0.08
N THR A 17 29.46 -22.22 -0.83
CA THR A 17 28.00 -22.37 -0.79
C THR A 17 27.56 -23.84 -0.81
N LEU A 18 28.15 -24.66 -1.68
CA LEU A 18 27.81 -26.07 -1.82
C LEU A 18 28.25 -26.88 -0.61
N LYS A 19 29.42 -26.55 -0.03
CA LYS A 19 29.95 -27.19 1.17
C LYS A 19 29.17 -26.81 2.42
N SER A 20 28.71 -25.56 2.55
CA SER A 20 27.80 -25.16 3.62
C SER A 20 26.51 -25.98 3.58
N LEU A 21 25.89 -26.11 2.39
CA LEU A 21 24.67 -26.91 2.21
C LEU A 21 24.90 -28.40 2.50
N PHE A 22 26.05 -28.93 2.08
CA PHE A 22 26.43 -30.30 2.41
C PHE A 22 26.58 -30.51 3.92
N LEU A 23 27.25 -29.60 4.62
CA LEU A 23 27.48 -29.72 6.07
C LEU A 23 26.17 -29.60 6.85
N GLU A 24 25.28 -28.68 6.46
CA GLU A 24 23.93 -28.58 7.01
C GLU A 24 23.13 -29.87 6.78
N HIS A 25 23.24 -30.45 5.58
CA HIS A 25 22.61 -31.73 5.26
C HIS A 25 23.20 -32.90 6.08
N GLU A 26 24.52 -32.95 6.31
CA GLU A 26 25.14 -33.97 7.17
C GLU A 26 24.70 -33.85 8.64
N CYS A 27 24.40 -32.65 9.13
CA CYS A 27 23.87 -32.44 10.48
C CYS A 27 22.42 -32.93 10.65
N ASN A 28 21.65 -32.97 9.55
CA ASN A 28 20.22 -33.30 9.55
C ASN A 28 19.91 -34.76 9.15
N LYS A 29 20.93 -35.60 8.90
CA LYS A 29 20.75 -37.01 8.56
C LYS A 29 20.42 -37.87 9.79
N GLU A 30 19.66 -38.94 9.61
CA GLU A 30 19.43 -39.95 10.66
C GLU A 30 20.74 -40.63 11.13
N GLN A 31 21.75 -40.70 10.25
CA GLN A 31 23.13 -41.13 10.56
C GLN A 31 24.11 -39.94 10.52
N ALA A 32 23.72 -38.84 11.18
CA ALA A 32 24.56 -37.66 11.28
C ALA A 32 25.88 -37.99 11.97
N LEU A 33 26.99 -37.57 11.36
CA LEU A 33 28.31 -37.58 12.02
C LEU A 33 28.55 -36.28 12.79
N LEU A 34 27.78 -35.24 12.44
CA LEU A 34 27.97 -33.87 12.90
C LEU A 34 26.70 -33.35 13.55
N GLN A 35 26.85 -32.45 14.50
CA GLN A 35 25.77 -31.72 15.15
C GLN A 35 26.10 -30.24 15.19
N ILE A 36 25.06 -29.41 15.35
CA ILE A 36 25.19 -27.97 15.50
C ILE A 36 25.11 -27.64 16.99
N ALA A 37 26.16 -27.03 17.52
CA ALA A 37 26.21 -26.46 18.85
C ALA A 37 26.24 -24.92 18.78
N LYS A 38 25.61 -24.26 19.74
CA LYS A 38 25.68 -22.79 19.83
C LYS A 38 26.83 -22.39 20.73
N LEU A 39 27.74 -21.57 20.22
CA LEU A 39 28.85 -21.03 20.98
C LEU A 39 28.40 -19.89 21.91
N PRO A 40 29.14 -19.61 23.00
CA PRO A 40 28.83 -18.52 23.93
C PRO A 40 28.82 -17.13 23.27
N ASP A 41 29.59 -16.96 22.19
CA ASP A 41 29.67 -15.73 21.39
C ASP A 41 28.51 -15.56 20.38
N GLY A 42 27.56 -16.49 20.38
CA GLY A 42 26.40 -16.47 19.49
C GLY A 42 26.61 -17.13 18.13
N ARG A 43 27.82 -17.57 17.78
CA ARG A 43 28.10 -18.31 16.54
C ARG A 43 27.59 -19.75 16.61
N LEU A 44 27.41 -20.37 15.45
CA LEU A 44 27.07 -21.78 15.32
C LEU A 44 28.34 -22.58 15.04
N GLN A 45 28.54 -23.67 15.78
CA GLN A 45 29.64 -24.60 15.61
C GLN A 45 29.12 -25.94 15.13
N ILE A 46 29.63 -26.39 13.98
CA ILE A 46 29.46 -27.77 13.52
C ILE A 46 30.57 -28.60 14.14
N GLN A 47 30.20 -29.63 14.91
CA GLN A 47 31.13 -30.51 15.60
C GLN A 47 30.68 -31.98 15.51
N PRO A 48 31.57 -32.96 15.69
CA PRO A 48 31.21 -34.36 15.81
C PRO A 48 30.20 -34.60 16.94
N ILE A 49 29.37 -35.62 16.76
CA ILE A 49 28.44 -36.09 17.81
C ILE A 49 29.23 -36.79 18.92
N GLU A 50 30.26 -37.55 18.57
CA GLU A 50 31.11 -38.26 19.51
C GLU A 50 32.23 -37.37 20.04
N THR A 51 32.57 -37.56 21.32
CA THR A 51 33.73 -36.92 21.95
C THR A 51 35.02 -37.32 21.26
N MET A 52 35.73 -36.33 20.72
CA MET A 52 36.98 -36.52 19.99
C MET A 52 38.16 -36.62 20.96
N THR A 53 39.01 -37.63 20.78
CA THR A 53 40.29 -37.82 21.50
C THR A 53 41.50 -37.25 20.75
N HIS A 54 41.32 -36.88 19.49
CA HIS A 54 42.37 -36.44 18.57
C HIS A 54 42.42 -34.90 18.46
N PRO A 55 43.58 -34.34 18.03
CA PRO A 55 43.71 -32.90 17.82
C PRO A 55 42.65 -32.39 16.83
N LEU A 56 41.97 -31.33 17.24
CA LEU A 56 40.87 -30.72 16.51
C LEU A 56 41.40 -29.69 15.52
N LEU A 57 40.92 -29.79 14.28
CA LEU A 57 41.03 -28.78 13.25
C LEU A 57 39.86 -27.82 13.40
N VAL A 58 40.15 -26.52 13.31
CA VAL A 58 39.14 -25.46 13.32
C VAL A 58 39.20 -24.73 12.00
N ALA A 59 38.04 -24.52 11.38
CA ALA A 59 37.93 -23.77 10.14
C ALA A 59 36.65 -22.94 10.11
N GLU A 60 36.72 -21.75 9.53
CA GLU A 60 35.56 -20.87 9.40
C GLU A 60 34.83 -21.17 8.09
N ILE A 61 33.54 -21.52 8.19
CA ILE A 61 32.68 -21.75 7.02
C ILE A 61 32.10 -20.42 6.57
N THR A 62 31.62 -19.59 7.50
CA THR A 62 31.17 -18.21 7.28
C THR A 62 31.42 -17.41 8.55
N ASN A 63 31.20 -16.09 8.53
CA ASN A 63 31.34 -15.24 9.72
C ASN A 63 30.49 -15.68 10.92
N GLN A 64 29.49 -16.55 10.71
CA GLN A 64 28.57 -17.05 11.74
C GLN A 64 28.74 -18.56 12.02
N TRP A 65 29.51 -19.28 11.21
CA TRP A 65 29.63 -20.74 11.28
C TRP A 65 31.08 -21.20 11.35
N VAL A 66 31.38 -22.01 12.36
CA VAL A 66 32.69 -22.62 12.58
C VAL A 66 32.58 -24.14 12.46
N LEU A 67 33.52 -24.78 11.78
CA LEU A 67 33.67 -26.23 11.72
C LEU A 67 34.80 -26.67 12.63
N LEU A 68 34.52 -27.62 13.53
CA LEU A 68 35.49 -28.17 14.47
C LEU A 68 35.48 -29.69 14.34
N ILE A 69 36.51 -30.27 13.71
CA ILE A 69 36.59 -31.71 13.40
C ILE A 69 38.04 -32.21 13.49
N ASN A 70 38.29 -33.50 13.69
CA ASN A 70 39.65 -34.06 13.58
C ASN A 70 40.00 -34.42 12.11
N GLU A 71 41.24 -34.87 11.88
CA GLU A 71 41.70 -35.26 10.54
C GLU A 71 40.93 -36.46 9.94
N GLU A 72 40.51 -37.40 10.79
CA GLU A 72 39.73 -38.59 10.37
C GLU A 72 38.34 -38.19 9.83
N TYR A 73 37.61 -37.38 10.58
CA TYR A 73 36.32 -36.83 10.16
C TYR A 73 36.48 -35.94 8.92
N PHE A 74 37.61 -35.24 8.77
CA PHE A 74 37.87 -34.49 7.56
C PHE A 74 38.02 -35.40 6.32
N VAL A 75 38.69 -36.56 6.45
CA VAL A 75 38.78 -37.55 5.38
C VAL A 75 37.40 -38.11 5.03
N ASP A 76 36.58 -38.42 6.02
CA ASP A 76 35.22 -38.93 5.81
C ASP A 76 34.30 -37.90 5.17
N LEU A 77 34.37 -36.64 5.60
CA LEU A 77 33.61 -35.55 4.99
C LEU A 77 34.01 -35.31 3.53
N LYS A 78 35.31 -35.36 3.21
CA LYS A 78 35.78 -35.28 1.82
C LYS A 78 35.19 -36.40 0.96
N ASN A 79 35.13 -37.63 1.49
CA ASN A 79 34.59 -38.78 0.78
C ASN A 79 33.06 -38.67 0.62
N ARG A 80 32.34 -38.28 1.67
CA ARG A 80 30.88 -38.06 1.61
C ARG A 80 30.52 -36.92 0.67
N PHE A 81 31.28 -35.83 0.65
CA PHE A 81 31.08 -34.71 -0.26
C PHE A 81 31.25 -35.11 -1.73
N ARG A 82 32.21 -35.99 -2.07
CA ARG A 82 32.34 -36.49 -3.46
C ARG A 82 31.09 -37.19 -3.97
N ASN A 83 30.36 -37.84 -3.07
CA ASN A 83 29.12 -38.54 -3.38
C ASN A 83 27.88 -37.65 -3.19
N PHE A 84 28.06 -36.42 -2.72
CA PHE A 84 26.97 -35.48 -2.51
C PHE A 84 26.45 -34.95 -3.85
N LYS A 85 25.27 -35.45 -4.24
CA LYS A 85 24.56 -34.96 -5.43
C LYS A 85 23.60 -33.84 -5.02
N TYR A 86 24.05 -32.60 -5.12
CA TYR A 86 23.18 -31.45 -4.96
C TYR A 86 22.35 -31.24 -6.23
N SER A 87 21.08 -31.66 -6.20
CA SER A 87 20.12 -31.34 -7.25
C SER A 87 19.43 -30.01 -6.94
N ARG A 88 19.75 -28.95 -7.71
CA ARG A 88 19.00 -27.67 -7.66
C ARG A 88 17.48 -27.86 -7.87
N LYS A 89 17.02 -28.99 -8.42
CA LYS A 89 15.61 -29.27 -8.70
C LYS A 89 14.75 -29.53 -7.45
N ASN A 90 15.35 -29.75 -6.27
CA ASN A 90 14.58 -30.08 -5.07
C ASN A 90 14.19 -28.85 -4.22
N TYR A 91 14.79 -27.67 -4.44
CA TYR A 91 14.37 -26.44 -3.74
C TYR A 91 13.11 -25.80 -4.36
N SER A 92 12.85 -26.04 -5.64
CA SER A 92 11.68 -25.49 -6.35
C SER A 92 10.35 -26.17 -6.01
N ASN A 93 10.38 -27.35 -5.36
CA ASN A 93 9.17 -28.09 -4.96
C ASN A 93 8.92 -28.07 -3.44
N VAL A 94 9.55 -27.17 -2.70
CA VAL A 94 9.13 -26.92 -1.31
C VAL A 94 7.82 -26.13 -1.38
N ARG A 95 6.69 -26.83 -1.22
CA ARG A 95 5.40 -26.18 -0.97
C ARG A 95 5.49 -25.42 0.35
N LYS A 96 5.79 -24.13 0.29
CA LYS A 96 5.71 -23.23 1.42
C LYS A 96 4.25 -22.85 1.62
N GLN A 97 3.71 -23.12 2.80
CA GLN A 97 2.40 -22.63 3.21
C GLN A 97 2.58 -21.27 3.86
N PHE A 98 1.76 -20.31 3.46
CA PHE A 98 1.76 -18.96 4.03
C PHE A 98 0.37 -18.64 4.56
N TYR A 99 0.32 -17.97 5.70
CA TYR A 99 -0.92 -17.42 6.22
C TYR A 99 -1.07 -15.99 5.72
N LEU A 100 -2.13 -15.73 4.96
CA LEU A 100 -2.50 -14.40 4.52
C LEU A 100 -3.65 -13.86 5.36
N THR A 101 -3.69 -12.55 5.58
CA THR A 101 -4.87 -11.91 6.16
C THR A 101 -6.03 -11.96 5.16
N SER A 102 -7.27 -11.90 5.65
CA SER A 102 -8.48 -11.88 4.82
C SER A 102 -8.48 -10.73 3.79
N TYR A 103 -7.94 -9.57 4.17
CA TYR A 103 -7.78 -8.43 3.28
C TYR A 103 -6.77 -8.72 2.16
N THR A 104 -5.62 -9.29 2.49
CA THR A 104 -4.56 -9.61 1.52
C THR A 104 -5.00 -10.70 0.54
N ALA A 105 -5.69 -11.73 1.02
CA ALA A 105 -6.23 -12.81 0.19
C ALA A 105 -7.24 -12.26 -0.84
N LYS A 106 -8.22 -11.46 -0.41
CA LYS A 106 -9.20 -10.82 -1.32
C LYS A 106 -8.53 -9.95 -2.37
N ARG A 107 -7.49 -9.20 -2.01
CA ARG A 107 -6.73 -8.40 -2.99
C ARG A 107 -5.99 -9.28 -3.99
N MET A 108 -5.47 -10.43 -3.55
CA MET A 108 -4.78 -11.37 -4.41
C MET A 108 -5.74 -12.04 -5.40
N GLU A 109 -6.94 -12.45 -4.95
CA GLU A 109 -8.03 -12.92 -5.83
C GLU A 109 -8.37 -11.87 -6.89
N THR A 110 -8.65 -10.63 -6.45
CA THR A 110 -8.99 -9.51 -7.35
C THR A 110 -7.89 -9.25 -8.39
N LEU A 111 -6.62 -9.33 -7.98
CA LEU A 111 -5.47 -9.16 -8.87
C LEU A 111 -5.32 -10.33 -9.86
N THR A 112 -5.56 -11.56 -9.39
CA THR A 112 -5.52 -12.77 -10.21
C THR A 112 -6.54 -12.68 -11.35
N GLU A 113 -7.76 -12.26 -11.05
CA GLU A 113 -8.82 -12.02 -12.04
C GLU A 113 -8.45 -10.90 -13.02
N LYS A 114 -8.01 -9.75 -12.50
CA LYS A 114 -7.64 -8.58 -13.32
C LYS A 114 -6.50 -8.88 -14.29
N LEU A 115 -5.54 -9.70 -13.86
CA LEU A 115 -4.38 -10.11 -14.66
C LEU A 115 -4.63 -11.37 -15.50
N LYS A 116 -5.83 -11.97 -15.41
CA LYS A 116 -6.21 -13.21 -16.12
C LYS A 116 -5.26 -14.38 -15.86
N LEU A 117 -4.77 -14.48 -14.63
CA LEU A 117 -3.89 -15.58 -14.20
C LEU A 117 -4.73 -16.80 -13.81
N LYS A 118 -4.19 -18.01 -13.98
CA LYS A 118 -4.94 -19.25 -13.74
C LYS A 118 -5.02 -19.61 -12.27
N THR A 119 -4.01 -19.21 -11.49
CA THR A 119 -3.95 -19.52 -10.06
C THR A 119 -3.39 -18.37 -9.25
N GLU A 120 -3.75 -18.34 -7.97
CA GLU A 120 -3.15 -17.47 -6.96
C GLU A 120 -1.64 -17.65 -6.83
N ALA A 121 -1.13 -18.86 -7.06
CA ALA A 121 0.30 -19.14 -7.07
C ALA A 121 1.01 -18.43 -8.24
N GLU A 122 0.41 -18.42 -9.43
CA GLU A 122 0.91 -17.65 -10.57
C GLU A 122 0.87 -16.15 -10.29
N CYS A 123 -0.13 -15.66 -9.54
CA CYS A 123 -0.18 -14.26 -9.09
C CYS A 123 0.98 -13.91 -8.16
N LEU A 124 1.27 -14.78 -7.18
CA LEU A 124 2.41 -14.63 -6.28
C LEU A 124 3.73 -14.65 -7.03
N GLU A 125 3.92 -15.61 -7.95
CA GLU A 125 5.12 -15.72 -8.77
C GLU A 125 5.30 -14.48 -9.66
N PHE A 126 4.21 -13.99 -10.27
CA PHE A 126 4.22 -12.74 -11.02
C PHE A 126 4.66 -11.56 -10.16
N LEU A 127 4.10 -11.40 -8.95
CA LEU A 127 4.46 -10.31 -8.04
C LEU A 127 5.92 -10.40 -7.59
N MET A 128 6.41 -11.60 -7.27
CA MET A 128 7.81 -11.84 -6.91
C MET A 128 8.75 -11.50 -8.05
N ASN A 129 8.49 -12.00 -9.26
CA ASN A 129 9.29 -11.70 -10.45
C ASN A 129 9.28 -10.21 -10.78
N THR A 130 8.14 -9.54 -10.62
CA THR A 130 8.03 -8.09 -10.83
C THR A 130 8.86 -7.33 -9.80
N TYR A 131 8.86 -7.78 -8.55
CA TYR A 131 9.65 -7.18 -7.47
C TYR A 131 11.16 -7.39 -7.69
N GLU A 132 11.58 -8.61 -8.06
CA GLU A 132 12.97 -8.93 -8.37
C GLU A 132 13.47 -8.17 -9.60
N ALA A 133 12.66 -8.09 -10.66
CA ALA A 133 12.97 -7.30 -11.86
C ALA A 133 13.14 -5.81 -11.52
N LYS A 134 12.36 -5.27 -10.58
CA LYS A 134 12.53 -3.90 -10.10
C LYS A 134 13.83 -3.72 -9.31
N GLN A 135 14.29 -4.73 -8.58
CA GLN A 135 15.53 -4.66 -7.82
C GLN A 135 16.79 -4.70 -8.70
N THR A 136 16.75 -5.41 -9.83
CA THR A 136 17.86 -5.59 -10.76
C THR A 136 18.00 -4.48 -11.80
N LEU A 137 17.09 -3.49 -11.82
CA LEU A 137 17.19 -2.32 -12.70
C LEU A 137 18.49 -1.53 -12.46
N PRO A 138 19.21 -1.13 -13.51
CA PRO A 138 20.39 -0.28 -13.40
C PRO A 138 20.05 1.05 -12.67
N PRO A 139 21.04 1.66 -11.96
CA PRO A 139 20.83 2.85 -11.12
C PRO A 139 19.97 3.98 -11.71
N PRO A 140 20.15 4.41 -12.99
CA PRO A 140 19.37 5.52 -13.53
C PRO A 140 17.88 5.20 -13.73
N TYR A 141 17.52 3.92 -13.87
CA TYR A 141 16.12 3.51 -14.04
C TYR A 141 15.44 3.27 -12.70
N LYS A 142 16.20 2.84 -11.68
CA LYS A 142 15.71 2.67 -10.31
C LYS A 142 15.33 4.01 -9.68
N GLN A 143 16.12 5.06 -9.90
CA GLN A 143 15.80 6.43 -9.46
C GLN A 143 14.54 6.98 -10.13
N LYS A 144 14.43 6.90 -11.46
CA LYS A 144 13.22 7.33 -12.19
C LYS A 144 11.96 6.61 -11.75
N LEU A 145 12.06 5.33 -11.39
CA LEU A 145 10.93 4.56 -10.89
C LEU A 145 10.50 5.04 -9.50
N TYR A 146 11.46 5.30 -8.61
CA TYR A 146 11.21 5.83 -7.28
C TYR A 146 10.59 7.24 -7.31
N GLU A 147 11.08 8.11 -8.18
CA GLU A 147 10.50 9.44 -8.42
C GLU A 147 9.04 9.33 -8.88
N LYS A 148 8.74 8.40 -9.79
CA LYS A 148 7.36 8.15 -10.23
C LYS A 148 6.47 7.63 -9.10
N ASP A 149 6.97 6.74 -8.25
CA ASP A 149 6.21 6.22 -7.12
C ASP A 149 5.88 7.33 -6.10
N ILE A 150 6.80 8.27 -5.85
CA ILE A 150 6.55 9.47 -5.03
C ILE A 150 5.45 10.34 -5.65
N ILE A 151 5.56 10.65 -6.95
CA ILE A 151 4.57 11.48 -7.65
C ILE A 151 3.17 10.83 -7.59
N ILE A 152 3.09 9.51 -7.76
CA ILE A 152 1.83 8.78 -7.67
C ILE A 152 1.22 8.91 -6.27
N GLU A 153 2.03 8.79 -5.22
CA GLU A 153 1.55 8.94 -3.84
C GLU A 153 1.06 10.37 -3.56
N GLU A 154 1.79 11.39 -4.00
CA GLU A 154 1.37 12.80 -3.89
C GLU A 154 0.04 13.05 -4.61
N LEU A 155 -0.12 12.54 -5.83
CA LEU A 155 -1.36 12.65 -6.59
C LEU A 155 -2.53 11.96 -5.88
N ASN A 156 -2.31 10.77 -5.32
CA ASN A 156 -3.34 10.05 -4.56
C ASN A 156 -3.79 10.82 -3.30
N GLN A 157 -2.85 11.46 -2.60
CA GLN A 157 -3.18 12.30 -1.45
C GLN A 157 -3.97 13.54 -1.87
N ARG A 158 -3.61 14.16 -3.00
CA ARG A 158 -4.32 15.32 -3.54
C ARG A 158 -5.74 14.98 -4.00
N ILE A 159 -5.94 13.82 -4.63
CA ILE A 159 -7.28 13.30 -4.99
C ILE A 159 -8.15 13.15 -3.73
N LYS A 160 -7.63 12.51 -2.68
CA LYS A 160 -8.37 12.38 -1.40
C LYS A 160 -8.73 13.72 -0.76
N ALA A 161 -7.86 14.72 -0.88
CA ALA A 161 -8.12 16.06 -0.36
C ALA A 161 -9.23 16.77 -1.17
N LEU A 162 -9.19 16.64 -2.50
CA LEU A 162 -10.21 17.18 -3.39
C LEU A 162 -11.57 16.51 -3.16
N ASP A 163 -11.64 15.19 -2.98
CA ASP A 163 -12.89 14.48 -2.67
C ASP A 163 -13.53 15.00 -1.38
N LYS A 164 -12.72 15.25 -0.33
CA LYS A 164 -13.21 15.86 0.91
C LYS A 164 -13.73 17.28 0.69
N MET A 165 -13.02 18.12 -0.06
CA MET A 165 -13.48 19.47 -0.39
C MET A 165 -14.79 19.45 -1.18
N LEU A 166 -14.89 18.56 -2.16
CA LEU A 166 -16.07 18.39 -3.00
C LEU A 166 -17.28 17.97 -2.16
N TYR A 167 -17.10 17.03 -1.23
CA TYR A 167 -18.14 16.63 -0.29
C TYR A 167 -18.63 17.80 0.59
N ILE A 168 -17.71 18.59 1.16
CA ILE A 168 -18.06 19.76 1.96
C ILE A 168 -18.82 20.79 1.13
N LYS A 169 -18.38 21.07 -0.11
CA LYS A 169 -19.05 22.00 -1.02
C LYS A 169 -20.46 21.52 -1.37
N GLN A 170 -20.66 20.23 -1.64
CA GLN A 170 -21.99 19.68 -1.87
C GLN A 170 -22.93 19.81 -0.66
N LEU A 171 -22.41 19.70 0.56
CA LEU A 171 -23.21 19.95 1.77
C LEU A 171 -23.57 21.43 1.93
N GLN A 172 -22.66 22.34 1.57
CA GLN A 172 -22.94 23.79 1.59
C GLN A 172 -24.04 24.17 0.61
N VAL A 173 -23.98 23.65 -0.63
CA VAL A 173 -25.02 23.89 -1.65
C VAL A 173 -26.37 23.39 -1.16
N ARG A 174 -26.46 22.16 -0.64
CA ARG A 174 -27.72 21.63 -0.09
C ARG A 174 -28.32 22.50 1.03
N LYS A 175 -27.47 23.01 1.94
CA LYS A 175 -27.93 23.93 3.00
C LYS A 175 -28.44 25.25 2.42
N GLN A 176 -27.78 25.79 1.40
CA GLN A 176 -28.23 27.02 0.74
C GLN A 176 -29.56 26.81 0.04
N ASP A 177 -29.74 25.68 -0.66
CA ASP A 177 -31.01 25.32 -1.28
C ASP A 177 -32.14 25.20 -0.24
N GLU A 178 -31.90 24.56 0.91
CA GLU A 178 -32.87 24.50 2.01
C GLU A 178 -33.25 25.88 2.55
N VAL A 179 -32.29 26.80 2.68
CA VAL A 179 -32.56 28.18 3.13
C VAL A 179 -33.42 28.92 2.11
N ILE A 180 -33.11 28.81 0.82
CA ILE A 180 -33.89 29.43 -0.26
C ILE A 180 -35.31 28.87 -0.29
N GLN A 181 -35.46 27.55 -0.22
CA GLN A 181 -36.78 26.90 -0.19
C GLN A 181 -37.62 27.36 1.01
N ASN A 182 -37.03 27.42 2.20
CA ASN A 182 -37.72 27.89 3.40
C ASN A 182 -38.14 29.37 3.28
N HIS A 183 -37.29 30.22 2.70
CA HIS A 183 -37.63 31.61 2.44
C HIS A 183 -38.83 31.74 1.50
N LEU A 184 -38.81 31.03 0.36
CA LEU A 184 -39.90 31.02 -0.61
C LEU A 184 -41.22 30.50 -0.01
N ILE A 185 -41.17 29.44 0.79
CA ILE A 185 -42.36 28.91 1.49
C ILE A 185 -42.93 29.97 2.44
N ASN A 186 -42.07 30.65 3.20
CA ASN A 186 -42.51 31.69 4.12
C ASN A 186 -43.13 32.89 3.38
N GLU A 187 -42.55 33.32 2.26
CA GLU A 187 -43.15 34.38 1.43
C GLU A 187 -44.50 33.98 0.83
N LEU A 188 -44.64 32.72 0.38
CA LEU A 188 -45.91 32.19 -0.11
C LEU A 188 -46.97 32.15 0.99
N ILE A 189 -46.61 31.72 2.21
CA ILE A 189 -47.51 31.71 3.37
C ILE A 189 -47.94 33.13 3.69
N ASN A 190 -47.00 34.08 3.77
CA ASN A 190 -47.31 35.48 4.05
C ASN A 190 -48.21 36.08 2.98
N SER A 191 -47.91 35.83 1.69
CA SER A 191 -48.74 36.28 0.58
C SER A 191 -50.17 35.71 0.64
N LYS A 192 -50.32 34.45 1.03
CA LYS A 192 -51.63 33.81 1.23
C LYS A 192 -52.39 34.42 2.40
N ILE A 193 -51.72 34.71 3.52
CA ILE A 193 -52.32 35.41 4.67
C ILE A 193 -52.81 36.79 4.22
N THR A 194 -51.96 37.58 3.55
CA THR A 194 -52.32 38.90 3.03
C THR A 194 -53.51 38.84 2.07
N ILE A 195 -53.54 37.89 1.13
CA ILE A 195 -54.67 37.71 0.21
C ILE A 195 -55.95 37.37 0.99
N ASN A 196 -55.88 36.47 1.96
CA ASN A 196 -57.03 36.10 2.79
C ASN A 196 -57.53 37.27 3.65
N GLU A 197 -56.64 38.12 4.16
CA GLU A 197 -57.02 39.33 4.88
C GLU A 197 -57.75 40.30 3.95
N LEU A 198 -57.25 40.50 2.72
CA LEU A 198 -57.86 41.37 1.71
C LEU A 198 -59.20 40.85 1.17
N THR A 199 -59.40 39.53 1.10
CA THR A 199 -60.66 38.92 0.60
C THR A 199 -61.72 38.76 1.67
N ASN A 200 -61.33 38.65 2.95
CA ASN A 200 -62.25 38.53 4.08
C ASN A 200 -62.58 39.88 4.75
N THR A 201 -61.93 40.98 4.36
CA THR A 201 -62.41 42.32 4.71
C THR A 201 -63.76 42.59 4.02
N PRO A 202 -64.83 42.97 4.76
CA PRO A 202 -66.14 43.26 4.17
C PRO A 202 -65.98 44.41 3.17
N LEU A 203 -66.54 44.24 1.95
CA LEU A 203 -66.51 45.16 0.80
C LEU A 203 -66.25 46.63 1.19
N GLN A 204 -64.98 46.98 1.32
CA GLN A 204 -64.52 48.37 1.38
C GLN A 204 -64.61 48.92 -0.05
N ASP A 205 -65.08 50.17 -0.16
CA ASP A 205 -65.37 50.86 -1.42
C ASP A 205 -64.34 50.53 -2.49
N ALA A 206 -64.77 50.27 -3.73
CA ALA A 206 -63.88 49.89 -4.83
C ALA A 206 -62.66 50.84 -5.02
N SER A 207 -62.78 52.08 -4.55
CA SER A 207 -61.70 53.07 -4.45
C SER A 207 -60.58 52.69 -3.47
N GLU A 208 -60.90 52.14 -2.29
CA GLU A 208 -59.92 51.70 -1.29
C GLU A 208 -59.16 50.45 -1.76
N ILE A 209 -59.87 49.51 -2.40
CA ILE A 209 -59.23 48.34 -3.04
C ILE A 209 -58.26 48.78 -4.14
N GLN A 210 -58.61 49.80 -4.94
CA GLN A 210 -57.71 50.34 -5.96
C GLN A 210 -56.47 51.02 -5.35
N LYS A 211 -56.63 51.76 -4.24
CA LYS A 211 -55.49 52.38 -3.53
C LYS A 211 -54.57 51.32 -2.91
N LEU A 212 -55.13 50.27 -2.32
CA LEU A 212 -54.36 49.14 -1.78
C LEU A 212 -53.60 48.40 -2.87
N LYS A 213 -54.23 48.10 -4.02
CA LYS A 213 -53.56 47.52 -5.19
C LYS A 213 -52.39 48.38 -5.68
N LEU A 214 -52.58 49.69 -5.76
CA LEU A 214 -51.53 50.62 -6.20
C LEU A 214 -50.35 50.68 -5.20
N LYS A 215 -50.64 50.62 -3.90
CA LYS A 215 -49.63 50.60 -2.85
C LYS A 215 -48.80 49.32 -2.90
N PHE A 216 -49.47 48.18 -3.07
CA PHE A 216 -48.82 46.87 -3.21
C PHE A 216 -47.94 46.79 -4.46
N LEU A 217 -48.42 47.29 -5.60
CA LEU A 217 -47.63 47.40 -6.83
C LEU A 217 -46.35 48.21 -6.64
N LYS A 218 -46.40 49.31 -5.88
CA LYS A 218 -45.22 50.12 -5.56
C LYS A 218 -44.23 49.40 -4.64
N GLU A 219 -44.72 48.60 -3.69
CA GLU A 219 -43.86 47.77 -2.82
C GLU A 219 -43.16 46.68 -3.63
N ILE A 220 -43.89 45.91 -4.45
CA ILE A 220 -43.29 44.91 -5.35
C ILE A 220 -42.22 45.55 -6.24
N GLN A 221 -42.51 46.74 -6.80
CA GLN A 221 -41.58 47.43 -7.70
C GLN A 221 -40.30 47.88 -6.98
N LYS A 222 -40.40 48.25 -5.69
CA LYS A 222 -39.26 48.60 -4.84
C LYS A 222 -38.41 47.37 -4.52
N ASP A 223 -39.04 46.23 -4.24
CA ASP A 223 -38.33 45.00 -3.91
C ASP A 223 -37.59 44.42 -5.13
N ILE A 224 -38.19 44.51 -6.32
CA ILE A 224 -37.52 44.16 -7.59
C ILE A 224 -36.28 45.04 -7.81
N GLN A 225 -36.36 46.34 -7.53
CA GLN A 225 -35.20 47.24 -7.66
C GLN A 225 -34.09 46.87 -6.65
N LEU A 226 -34.44 46.49 -5.42
CA LEU A 226 -33.47 46.07 -4.41
C LEU A 226 -32.78 44.75 -4.79
N GLU A 227 -33.51 43.79 -5.38
CA GLU A 227 -32.90 42.57 -5.90
C GLU A 227 -31.97 42.83 -7.09
N GLN A 228 -32.37 43.70 -8.03
CA GLN A 228 -31.52 44.09 -9.16
C GLN A 228 -30.21 44.73 -8.70
N ILE A 229 -30.24 45.58 -7.67
CA ILE A 229 -29.04 46.17 -7.09
C ILE A 229 -28.15 45.07 -6.48
N LYS A 230 -28.71 44.15 -5.68
CA LYS A 230 -27.95 43.03 -5.10
C LYS A 230 -27.28 42.15 -6.15
N TYR A 231 -27.99 41.84 -7.24
CA TYR A 231 -27.45 41.04 -8.34
C TYR A 231 -26.31 41.76 -9.07
N THR A 232 -26.41 43.07 -9.23
CA THR A 232 -25.36 43.90 -9.84
C THR A 232 -24.11 43.96 -8.95
N SER A 233 -24.29 44.08 -7.63
CA SER A 233 -23.18 44.08 -6.65
C SER A 233 -22.47 42.72 -6.57
N LEU A 234 -23.21 41.61 -6.64
CA LEU A 234 -22.64 40.26 -6.67
C LEU A 234 -21.80 40.03 -7.93
N ASN A 235 -22.26 40.50 -9.09
CA ASN A 235 -21.50 40.42 -10.35
C ASN A 235 -20.25 41.32 -10.35
N GLN A 236 -20.28 42.48 -9.69
CA GLN A 236 -19.09 43.32 -9.50
C GLN A 236 -18.05 42.64 -8.61
N ILE A 237 -18.48 42.00 -7.51
CA ILE A 237 -17.58 41.25 -6.63
C ILE A 237 -16.99 40.03 -7.36
N SER A 238 -17.76 39.32 -8.18
CA SER A 238 -17.23 38.20 -8.97
C SER A 238 -16.25 38.65 -10.05
N PHE A 239 -16.49 39.81 -10.68
CA PHE A 239 -15.59 40.39 -11.67
C PHE A 239 -14.26 40.86 -11.03
N GLU A 240 -14.30 41.43 -9.83
CA GLU A 240 -13.10 41.85 -9.09
C GLU A 240 -12.30 40.66 -8.51
N THR A 241 -12.95 39.54 -8.20
CA THR A 241 -12.29 38.36 -7.59
C THR A 241 -11.79 37.33 -8.60
N PHE A 242 -12.36 37.27 -9.80
CA PHE A 242 -12.01 36.29 -10.84
C PHE A 242 -11.66 36.93 -12.19
N GLY A 243 -11.14 38.16 -12.17
CA GLY A 243 -10.85 38.98 -13.36
C GLY A 243 -10.36 38.20 -14.58
N ASP A 244 -10.95 38.56 -15.73
CA ASP A 244 -10.78 37.99 -17.06
C ASP A 244 -9.40 37.33 -17.30
N GLN A 245 -9.42 36.02 -17.54
CA GLN A 245 -8.42 35.33 -18.37
C GLN A 245 -8.85 35.36 -19.83
#